data_AF-A0A3A8PHC1-F1
#
_entry.id   AF-A0A3A8PHC1-F1
#
_cell.length_a   1.000
_cell.length_b   1.000
_cell.length_c   1.000
_cell.angle_alpha   90.00
_cell.angle_beta   90.00
_cell.angle_gamma   90.00
#
_symmetry.space_group_name_H-M   'P 1'
#
loop_
_entity.id
_entity.type
_entity.pdbx_description
1 polymer ?
#
loop_
_entity_poly.entity_id
_entity_poly.type
_entity_poly.pdbx_seq_one_letter_code
_entity_poly.pdbx_strand_id
1 'polypeptide(L)'
;DPPGLGAIIGGPRMWERGRGDVDFLEVRVGTGVQHAPDSVLSVTWPDISSDEELEPVTGQALRDFILEQRKIRDIAKVVNLRSAPGFSFVSEDLDRVRSLMRSVLCSLAVFHNPRDVKLMVVTRNPEVWAWMVWLPHNLH
;
A
#
# COMPACT_ATOMS: atom_id res chain seq x y z
N ASP A 1 -3.91 -3.18 8.73
CA ASP A 1 -2.62 -3.89 8.57
C ASP A 1 -2.83 -5.36 8.27
N PRO A 2 -1.85 -6.05 7.66
CA PRO A 2 -1.95 -7.48 7.34
C PRO A 2 -2.33 -8.37 8.53
N PRO A 3 -1.82 -8.15 9.76
CA PRO A 3 -2.25 -8.92 10.94
C PRO A 3 -3.74 -8.73 11.31
N GLY A 4 -4.33 -7.59 10.93
CA GLY A 4 -5.73 -7.27 11.23
C GLY A 4 -6.74 -7.83 10.22
N LEU A 5 -6.29 -8.45 9.13
CA LEU A 5 -7.17 -8.96 8.07
C LEU A 5 -8.17 -10.01 8.59
N GLY A 6 -7.79 -10.81 9.59
CA GLY A 6 -8.66 -11.83 10.17
C GLY A 6 -9.96 -11.29 10.76
N ALA A 7 -9.95 -10.06 11.30
CA ALA A 7 -11.13 -9.43 11.87
C ALA A 7 -12.16 -8.97 10.82
N ILE A 8 -11.77 -8.92 9.55
CA ILE A 8 -12.63 -8.49 8.44
C ILE A 8 -13.40 -9.68 7.85
N ILE A 9 -12.80 -10.88 7.90
CA ILE A 9 -13.35 -12.09 7.30
C ILE A 9 -14.67 -12.46 7.99
N GLY A 10 -15.71 -12.71 7.18
CA GLY A 10 -17.07 -13.00 7.64
C GLY A 10 -17.85 -11.77 8.14
N GLY A 11 -17.22 -10.60 8.21
CA GLY A 11 -17.86 -9.34 8.57
C GLY A 11 -18.44 -8.59 7.36
N PRO A 12 -19.12 -7.45 7.61
CA PRO A 12 -19.74 -6.64 6.55
C PRO A 12 -18.74 -5.98 5.60
N ARG A 13 -17.47 -5.91 6.01
CA ARG A 13 -16.37 -5.34 5.22
C ARG A 13 -15.63 -6.36 4.36
N MET A 14 -15.98 -7.64 4.48
CA MET A 14 -15.47 -8.67 3.59
C MET A 14 -15.99 -8.39 2.18
N TRP A 15 -15.07 -8.40 1.21
CA TRP A 15 -15.39 -8.14 -0.20
C TRP A 15 -16.05 -6.78 -0.46
N GLU A 16 -15.72 -5.76 0.33
CA GLU A 16 -16.30 -4.41 0.19
C GLU A 16 -15.87 -3.67 -1.09
N ARG A 17 -14.82 -4.12 -1.78
CA ARG A 17 -14.28 -3.45 -3.00
C ARG A 17 -14.76 -4.12 -4.28
N GLY A 18 -15.62 -3.44 -5.03
CA GLY A 18 -16.12 -3.82 -6.34
C GLY A 18 -15.34 -3.19 -7.49
N ARG A 19 -15.54 -3.72 -8.72
CA ARG A 19 -14.79 -3.33 -9.93
C ARG A 19 -14.86 -1.83 -10.28
N GLY A 20 -15.95 -1.16 -9.88
CA GLY A 20 -16.19 0.26 -10.13
C GLY A 20 -15.52 1.19 -9.12
N ASP A 21 -15.01 0.66 -8.01
CA ASP A 21 -14.45 1.47 -6.94
C ASP A 21 -13.08 2.02 -7.32
N VAL A 22 -12.78 3.20 -6.77
CA VAL A 22 -11.50 3.88 -6.98
C VAL A 22 -10.33 3.04 -6.45
N ASP A 23 -10.52 2.38 -5.31
CA ASP A 23 -9.53 1.55 -4.63
C ASP A 23 -9.57 0.07 -5.05
N PHE A 24 -10.33 -0.27 -6.11
CA PHE A 24 -10.31 -1.60 -6.69
C PHE A 24 -8.91 -1.97 -7.20
N LEU A 25 -8.39 -3.10 -6.70
CA LEU A 25 -7.02 -3.58 -6.92
C LEU A 25 -5.90 -2.66 -6.38
N GLU A 26 -6.22 -1.80 -5.42
CA GLU A 26 -5.20 -1.12 -4.63
C GLU A 26 -4.72 -2.01 -3.48
N VAL A 27 -3.42 -2.31 -3.45
CA VAL A 27 -2.83 -3.21 -2.46
C VAL A 27 -1.68 -2.56 -1.71
N ARG A 28 -1.67 -2.73 -0.39
CA ARG A 28 -0.55 -2.29 0.44
C ARG A 28 0.66 -3.20 0.26
N VAL A 29 1.82 -2.59 0.05
CA VAL A 29 3.12 -3.28 -0.13
C VAL A 29 4.10 -3.02 1.02
N GLY A 30 3.78 -2.10 1.94
CA GLY A 30 4.64 -1.82 3.09
C GLY A 30 4.22 -0.57 3.86
N THR A 31 5.14 -0.07 4.66
CA THR A 31 5.10 1.29 5.25
C THR A 31 6.23 2.12 4.65
N GLY A 32 6.04 3.44 4.63
CA GLY A 32 7.08 4.34 4.16
C GLY A 32 6.75 5.79 4.52
N VAL A 33 7.43 6.71 3.84
CA VAL A 33 7.23 8.14 4.03
C VAL A 33 6.44 8.71 2.86
N GLN A 34 5.34 9.42 3.13
CA GLN A 34 4.55 10.16 2.14
C GLN A 34 4.71 11.66 2.39
N HIS A 35 4.81 12.45 1.32
CA HIS A 35 4.74 13.91 1.46
C HIS A 35 3.29 14.32 1.70
N ALA A 36 3.04 15.13 2.74
CA ALA A 36 1.72 15.58 3.17
C ALA A 36 0.89 16.23 2.05
N PRO A 37 1.45 17.03 1.12
CA PRO A 37 0.70 17.57 -0.02
C PRO A 37 0.14 16.50 -0.97
N ASP A 38 0.79 15.33 -1.04
CA ASP A 38 0.37 14.18 -1.84
C ASP A 38 -0.52 13.21 -1.02
N SER A 39 -1.02 13.65 0.13
CA SER A 39 -1.87 12.87 1.02
C SER A 39 -3.28 13.46 1.06
N VAL A 40 -4.25 12.68 1.56
CA VAL A 40 -5.64 13.15 1.76
C VAL A 40 -5.72 14.31 2.77
N LEU A 41 -4.66 14.55 3.56
CA LEU A 41 -4.58 15.66 4.50
C LEU A 41 -4.22 16.95 3.75
N SER A 42 -5.21 17.83 3.54
CA SER A 42 -4.96 19.18 3.03
C SER A 42 -4.35 20.05 4.12
N VAL A 43 -3.03 20.08 4.21
CA VAL A 43 -2.32 21.03 5.07
C VAL A 43 -1.95 22.26 4.26
N THR A 44 -2.53 23.41 4.61
CA THR A 44 -2.12 24.70 4.04
C THR A 44 -0.80 25.11 4.67
N TRP A 45 0.27 25.12 3.87
CA TRP A 45 1.57 25.60 4.30
C TRP A 45 1.68 27.11 4.03
N PRO A 46 2.28 27.90 4.93
CA PRO A 46 2.54 29.31 4.66
C PRO A 46 3.50 29.44 3.47
N ASP A 47 3.31 30.49 2.67
CA ASP A 47 4.28 30.88 1.66
C ASP A 47 5.58 31.27 2.35
N ILE A 48 6.69 30.70 1.89
CA ILE A 48 8.03 31.05 2.38
C ILE A 48 8.48 32.26 1.57
N SER A 49 8.69 33.39 2.25
CA SER A 49 9.28 34.59 1.64
C SER A 49 10.61 34.27 0.97
N SER A 50 11.02 35.06 -0.03
CA SER A 50 12.30 34.85 -0.70
C SER A 50 13.50 34.94 0.28
N ASP A 51 14.60 34.23 0.01
CA ASP A 51 15.79 34.20 0.89
C ASP A 51 16.36 35.61 1.17
N GLU A 52 16.11 36.60 0.31
CA GLU A 52 16.53 38.00 0.49
C GLU A 52 15.77 38.74 1.61
N GLU A 53 14.57 38.28 1.98
CA GLU A 53 13.71 38.90 2.99
C GLU A 53 13.77 38.20 4.35
N LEU A 54 14.37 37.01 4.41
CA LEU A 54 14.45 36.20 5.62
C LEU A 54 15.76 36.47 6.37
N GLU A 55 15.67 36.61 7.69
CA GLU A 55 16.86 36.60 8.53
C GLU A 55 17.55 35.23 8.40
N PRO A 56 18.89 35.16 8.21
CA PRO A 56 19.56 33.93 7.77
C PRO A 56 19.33 32.71 8.68
N VAL A 57 19.29 32.90 9.99
CA VAL A 57 19.19 31.79 10.95
C VAL A 57 17.75 31.30 11.08
N THR A 58 16.81 32.22 11.29
CA THR A 58 15.39 31.91 11.48
C THR A 58 14.70 31.52 10.17
N GLY A 59 15.10 32.10 9.04
CA GLY A 59 14.66 31.70 7.71
C GLY A 59 15.06 30.26 7.38
N GLN A 60 16.32 29.91 7.63
CA GLN A 60 16.80 28.53 7.44
C GLN A 60 16.09 27.55 8.38
N ALA A 61 15.92 27.91 9.65
CA ALA A 61 15.20 27.08 10.62
C ALA A 61 13.74 26.85 10.22
N LEU A 62 13.04 27.87 9.72
CA LEU A 62 11.67 27.76 9.23
C LEU A 62 11.59 26.84 8.00
N ARG A 63 12.54 26.98 7.07
CA ARG A 63 12.63 26.13 5.87
C ARG A 63 12.83 24.66 6.24
N ASP A 64 13.77 24.38 7.13
CA ASP A 64 14.04 23.02 7.60
C ASP A 64 12.84 22.43 8.34
N PHE A 65 12.17 23.23 9.17
CA PHE A 65 10.94 22.83 9.85
C PHE A 65 9.84 22.45 8.85
N ILE A 66 9.56 23.29 7.85
CA ILE A 66 8.52 23.03 6.85
C ILE A 66 8.84 21.77 6.05
N LEU A 67 10.08 21.59 5.60
CA LEU A 67 10.49 20.41 4.83
C LEU A 67 10.35 19.11 5.63
N GLU A 68 10.59 19.17 6.94
CA GLU A 68 10.54 18.01 7.81
C GLU A 68 9.10 17.68 8.26
N GLN A 69 8.30 18.69 8.60
CA GLN A 69 6.88 18.52 8.98
C GLN A 69 5.98 18.15 7.81
N ARG A 70 6.45 18.31 6.57
CA ARG A 70 5.76 17.83 5.36
C ARG A 70 5.85 16.32 5.16
N LYS A 71 6.54 15.56 6.02
CA LYS A 71 6.70 14.11 5.88
C LYS A 71 5.77 13.36 6.84
N ILE A 72 4.85 12.58 6.29
CA ILE A 72 4.07 11.60 7.05
C ILE A 72 4.82 10.28 7.04
N ARG A 73 5.31 9.87 8.21
CA ARG A 73 6.04 8.62 8.42
C ARG A 73 5.11 7.46 8.72
N ASP A 74 5.63 6.25 8.55
CA ASP A 74 4.96 4.98 8.88
C ASP A 74 3.59 4.77 8.23
N ILE A 75 3.34 5.44 7.12
CA ILE A 75 2.08 5.34 6.37
C ILE A 75 2.12 4.18 5.38
N ALA A 76 0.97 3.55 5.17
CA ALA A 76 0.82 2.48 4.18
C ALA A 76 1.24 2.95 2.79
N LYS A 77 2.16 2.20 2.17
CA LYS A 77 2.47 2.35 0.75
C LYS A 77 1.60 1.41 -0.04
N VAL A 78 0.87 1.97 -0.99
CA VAL A 78 -0.13 1.28 -1.78
C VAL A 78 0.28 1.32 -3.24
N VAL A 79 0.05 0.22 -3.94
CA VAL A 79 0.23 0.10 -5.39
C VAL A 79 -1.14 -0.20 -6.00
N ASN A 80 -1.53 0.59 -6.99
CA ASN A 80 -2.69 0.30 -7.81
C ASN A 80 -2.28 -0.69 -8.90
N LEU A 81 -2.74 -1.94 -8.82
CA LEU A 81 -2.37 -2.97 -9.79
C LEU A 81 -2.95 -2.74 -11.20
N ARG A 82 -3.88 -1.80 -11.38
CA ARG A 82 -4.37 -1.37 -12.70
C ARG A 82 -3.43 -0.39 -13.40
N SER A 83 -2.49 0.21 -12.67
CA SER A 83 -1.58 1.24 -13.22
C SER A 83 -0.56 0.68 -14.23
N ALA A 84 -0.28 -0.62 -14.16
CA ALA A 84 0.62 -1.30 -15.08
C ALA A 84 0.18 -2.77 -15.26
N PRO A 85 0.48 -3.39 -16.41
CA PRO A 85 0.11 -4.78 -16.67
C PRO A 85 0.89 -5.81 -15.82
N GLY A 86 1.99 -5.41 -15.18
CA GLY A 86 2.83 -6.30 -14.39
C GLY A 86 3.81 -5.56 -13.49
N PHE A 87 4.21 -6.23 -12.41
CA PHE A 87 5.12 -5.70 -11.40
C PHE A 87 6.18 -6.74 -11.07
N SER A 88 7.42 -6.27 -10.84
CA SER A 88 8.52 -7.12 -10.39
C SER A 88 8.91 -6.71 -8.97
N PHE A 89 8.99 -7.70 -8.08
CA PHE A 89 9.45 -7.53 -6.70
C PHE A 89 10.78 -8.28 -6.55
N VAL A 90 11.84 -7.54 -6.27
CA VAL A 90 13.21 -8.06 -6.24
C VAL A 90 13.81 -7.88 -4.86
N SER A 91 14.49 -8.91 -4.36
CA SER A 91 15.21 -8.93 -3.09
C SER A 91 16.25 -10.06 -3.17
N GLU A 92 17.36 -9.90 -2.47
CA GLU A 92 18.33 -10.99 -2.27
C GLU A 92 17.76 -12.10 -1.38
N ASP A 93 16.88 -11.71 -0.45
CA ASP A 93 16.11 -12.63 0.40
C ASP A 93 14.76 -12.95 -0.27
N LEU A 94 14.64 -14.17 -0.80
CA LEU A 94 13.43 -14.68 -1.45
C LEU A 94 12.26 -14.85 -0.46
N ASP A 95 12.53 -15.14 0.80
CA ASP A 95 11.48 -15.31 1.80
C ASP A 95 10.84 -13.98 2.19
N ARG A 96 11.57 -12.87 2.09
CA ARG A 96 11.01 -11.52 2.17
C ARG A 96 10.02 -11.24 1.04
N VAL A 97 10.36 -11.60 -0.21
CA VAL A 97 9.44 -11.44 -1.37
C VAL A 97 8.21 -12.30 -1.19
N ARG A 98 8.38 -13.58 -0.80
CA ARG A 98 7.26 -14.49 -0.54
C ARG A 98 6.35 -13.97 0.57
N SER A 99 6.92 -13.41 1.64
CA SER A 99 6.15 -12.82 2.75
C SER A 99 5.33 -11.61 2.28
N LEU A 100 5.92 -10.74 1.47
CA LEU A 100 5.21 -9.63 0.85
C LEU A 100 4.08 -10.13 -0.06
N MET A 101 4.36 -11.10 -0.93
CA MET A 101 3.36 -11.66 -1.85
C MET A 101 2.22 -12.37 -1.10
N ARG A 102 2.50 -13.10 -0.02
CA ARG A 102 1.44 -13.63 0.86
C ARG A 102 0.57 -12.51 1.41
N SER A 103 1.16 -11.43 1.93
CA SER A 103 0.41 -10.28 2.43
C SER A 103 -0.47 -9.64 1.36
N VAL A 104 0.06 -9.46 0.14
CA VAL A 104 -0.66 -8.92 -1.02
C VAL A 104 -1.84 -9.81 -1.39
N LEU A 105 -1.62 -11.12 -1.52
CA LEU A 105 -2.66 -12.09 -1.89
C LEU A 105 -3.74 -12.19 -0.81
N CYS A 106 -3.38 -12.21 0.47
CA CYS A 106 -4.36 -12.20 1.57
C CYS A 106 -5.19 -10.91 1.56
N SER A 107 -4.56 -9.75 1.36
CA SER A 107 -5.25 -8.47 1.26
C SER A 107 -6.25 -8.47 0.10
N LEU A 108 -5.84 -8.94 -1.08
CA LEU A 108 -6.73 -9.07 -2.23
C LEU A 108 -7.91 -9.99 -1.93
N ALA A 109 -7.65 -11.17 -1.36
CA ALA A 109 -8.68 -12.17 -1.08
C ALA A 109 -9.72 -11.70 -0.04
N VAL A 110 -9.31 -10.90 0.94
CA VAL A 110 -10.21 -10.36 1.98
C VAL A 110 -11.09 -9.25 1.43
N PHE A 111 -10.56 -8.35 0.60
CA PHE A 111 -11.28 -7.15 0.16
C PHE A 111 -12.01 -7.29 -1.18
N HIS A 112 -11.74 -8.33 -1.98
CA HIS A 112 -12.35 -8.48 -3.31
C HIS A 112 -13.13 -9.79 -3.42
N ASN A 113 -14.28 -9.74 -4.09
CA ASN A 113 -15.08 -10.92 -4.34
C ASN A 113 -14.36 -11.91 -5.29
N PRO A 114 -14.41 -13.23 -5.05
CA PRO A 114 -13.86 -14.26 -5.95
C PRO A 114 -14.41 -14.26 -7.37
N ARG A 115 -15.56 -13.61 -7.59
CA ARG A 115 -16.16 -13.38 -8.92
C ARG A 115 -15.48 -12.25 -9.69
N ASP A 116 -14.89 -11.29 -8.98
CA ASP A 116 -14.24 -10.12 -9.57
C ASP A 116 -12.74 -10.31 -9.75
N VAL A 117 -12.11 -11.06 -8.85
CA VAL A 117 -10.66 -11.30 -8.84
C VAL A 117 -10.38 -12.79 -8.67
N LYS A 118 -9.50 -13.32 -9.53
CA LYS A 118 -8.93 -14.66 -9.41
C LYS A 118 -7.46 -14.56 -9.03
N LEU A 119 -7.01 -15.48 -8.18
CA LEU A 119 -5.63 -15.51 -7.68
C LEU A 119 -4.98 -16.82 -8.10
N MET A 120 -3.87 -16.73 -8.83
CA MET A 120 -3.12 -17.88 -9.33
C MET A 120 -1.64 -17.68 -9.02
N VAL A 121 -0.95 -18.77 -8.63
CA VAL A 121 0.49 -18.77 -8.43
C VAL A 121 1.13 -19.87 -9.29
N VAL A 122 2.09 -19.46 -10.11
CA VAL A 122 2.94 -20.36 -10.89
C VAL A 122 4.30 -20.40 -10.21
N THR A 123 4.70 -21.57 -9.72
CA THR A 123 5.87 -21.73 -8.85
C THR A 123 6.51 -23.10 -9.04
N ARG A 124 7.82 -23.19 -8.81
CA ARG A 124 8.54 -24.48 -8.69
C ARG A 124 8.46 -25.08 -7.28
N ASN A 125 7.99 -24.28 -6.32
CA ASN A 125 7.90 -24.60 -4.91
C ASN A 125 6.42 -24.51 -4.49
N PRO A 126 5.56 -25.48 -4.84
CA PRO A 126 4.14 -25.43 -4.51
C PRO A 126 3.87 -25.53 -3.01
N GLU A 127 4.75 -26.17 -2.24
CA GLU A 127 4.60 -26.42 -0.81
C GLU A 127 4.48 -25.12 0.00
N VAL A 128 5.21 -24.06 -0.38
CA VAL A 128 5.13 -22.75 0.31
C VAL A 128 3.84 -21.97 -0.01
N TRP A 129 3.09 -22.43 -1.01
CA TRP A 129 1.81 -21.86 -1.46
C TRP A 129 0.62 -22.79 -1.23
N ALA A 130 0.82 -23.92 -0.54
CA ALA A 130 -0.23 -24.92 -0.30
C ALA A 130 -1.49 -24.34 0.35
N TRP A 131 -1.37 -23.24 1.12
CA TRP A 131 -2.50 -22.55 1.73
C TRP A 131 -3.48 -21.91 0.72
N MET A 132 -3.05 -21.63 -0.51
CA MET A 132 -3.89 -21.00 -1.52
C MET A 132 -5.08 -21.86 -1.96
N VAL A 133 -5.01 -23.17 -1.76
CA VAL A 133 -6.11 -24.10 -2.11
C VAL A 133 -7.39 -23.82 -1.30
N TRP A 134 -7.27 -23.15 -0.15
CA TRP A 134 -8.40 -22.78 0.69
C TRP A 134 -9.08 -21.47 0.28
N LEU A 135 -8.45 -20.69 -0.61
CA LEU A 135 -9.04 -19.44 -1.08
C LEU A 135 -10.09 -19.71 -2.15
N PRO A 136 -11.32 -19.16 -2.02
CA PRO A 136 -12.34 -19.29 -3.06
C PRO A 136 -11.93 -18.63 -4.38
N HIS A 137 -10.96 -17.71 -4.36
CA HIS A 137 -10.38 -17.04 -5.53
C HIS A 137 -9.57 -17.96 -6.45
N ASN A 138 -9.19 -19.15 -5.97
CA ASN A 138 -8.44 -20.15 -6.74
C ASN A 138 -9.35 -21.31 -7.21
N LEU A 139 -10.67 -21.21 -6.99
CA LEU A 139 -11.64 -22.16 -7.53
C LEU A 139 -12.01 -21.76 -8.96
N HIS A 140 -12.02 -22.75 -9.86
CA HIS A 140 -12.45 -22.63 -11.26
C HIS A 140 -13.98 -22.61 -11.37
#